data_AF-D0NIY5-F1
#
_entry.id   AF-D0NIY5-F1
#
_cell.length_a   1.000
_cell.length_b   1.000
_cell.length_c   1.000
_cell.angle_alpha   90.00
_cell.angle_beta   90.00
_cell.angle_gamma   90.00
#
_symmetry.space_group_name_H-M   'P 1'
#
loop_
_entity.id
_entity.type
_entity.pdbx_description
1 polymer ?
#
loop_
_entity_poly.entity_id
_entity_poly.type
_entity_poly.pdbx_seq_one_letter_code
_entity_poly.pdbx_strand_id
1 'polypeptide(L)'
;MTLSRSEKSKRTGKSLMVLHGAIDGNLDDCMFGSFATTEETWRWRSSYVYEGLDEARLLATIRGPTPEDPFRFLGLKWFTKELPSVLSGIMQQRDFLIIEATGLTRDSNGERVGYFLMHSKAHMARQEQAGANVSETLSNASTEWRFPSFHALSGMR
;
A
#
# COMPACT_ATOMS: atom_id res chain seq x y z
N MET A 1 -2.64 24.74 6.71
CA MET A 1 -2.80 23.38 7.29
C MET A 1 -3.69 23.50 8.50
N THR A 2 -4.89 22.92 8.47
CA THR A 2 -5.85 22.97 9.57
C THR A 2 -6.19 21.53 9.94
N LEU A 3 -5.86 21.13 11.17
CA LEU A 3 -6.15 19.80 11.71
C LEU A 3 -7.56 19.82 12.35
N SER A 4 -8.52 19.09 11.77
CA SER A 4 -9.80 18.83 12.44
C SER A 4 -9.79 17.44 13.10
N ARG A 5 -10.35 17.37 14.31
CA ARG A 5 -10.38 16.18 15.16
C ARG A 5 -11.73 15.47 15.00
N SER A 6 -11.70 14.25 14.48
CA SER A 6 -12.88 13.37 14.38
C SER A 6 -13.13 12.61 15.69
N GLU A 7 -14.40 12.39 16.03
CA GLU A 7 -14.91 11.82 17.27
C GLU A 7 -14.51 10.36 17.52
N LYS A 8 -14.33 10.04 18.82
CA LYS A 8 -13.80 8.79 19.34
C LYS A 8 -14.73 7.59 19.05
N SER A 9 -14.31 6.72 18.14
CA SER A 9 -14.72 5.31 18.14
C SER A 9 -13.75 4.50 19.00
N LYS A 10 -14.25 3.81 20.03
CA LYS A 10 -13.45 2.92 20.88
C LYS A 10 -12.99 1.71 20.06
N ARG A 11 -11.74 1.69 19.59
CA ARG A 11 -11.06 0.49 19.05
C ARG A 11 -9.54 0.66 19.17
N THR A 12 -8.90 -0.39 19.72
CA THR A 12 -7.45 -0.68 19.89
C THR A 12 -6.48 0.50 19.67
N GLY A 13 -5.65 0.81 20.68
CA GLY A 13 -4.75 2.00 20.80
C GLY A 13 -3.78 2.33 19.64
N LYS A 14 -4.31 2.49 18.43
CA LYS A 14 -3.63 2.94 17.22
C LYS A 14 -4.20 4.30 16.86
N SER A 15 -3.33 5.29 16.70
CA SER A 15 -3.73 6.61 16.20
C SER A 15 -4.10 6.49 14.72
N LEU A 16 -5.27 7.02 14.35
CA LEU A 16 -5.66 7.14 12.95
C LEU A 16 -5.23 8.52 12.44
N MET A 17 -4.53 8.54 11.32
CA MET A 17 -4.14 9.77 10.62
C MET A 17 -4.79 9.79 9.24
N VAL A 18 -5.39 10.92 8.88
CA VAL A 18 -5.99 11.16 7.56
C VAL A 18 -5.37 12.43 6.99
N LEU A 19 -4.87 12.33 5.76
CA LEU A 19 -4.34 13.45 4.99
C LEU A 19 -5.15 13.55 3.69
N HIS A 20 -5.48 14.77 3.29
CA HIS A 20 -6.15 15.06 2.02
C HIS A 20 -5.46 16.24 1.33
N GLY A 21 -5.51 16.27 0.01
CA GLY A 21 -4.89 17.29 -0.83
C GLY A 21 -5.43 17.21 -2.25
N ALA A 22 -5.02 18.17 -3.08
CA ALA A 22 -5.35 18.22 -4.50
C ALA A 22 -4.06 18.30 -5.32
N ILE A 23 -4.07 17.69 -6.50
CA ILE A 23 -2.96 17.63 -7.44
C ILE A 23 -3.54 17.92 -8.83
N ASP A 24 -2.86 18.74 -9.62
CA ASP A 24 -3.24 18.97 -11.01
C ASP A 24 -2.96 17.71 -11.86
N GLY A 25 -3.95 17.29 -12.65
CA GLY A 25 -3.86 16.11 -13.49
C GLY A 25 -5.17 15.34 -13.56
N ASN A 26 -5.14 14.20 -14.23
CA ASN A 26 -6.28 13.28 -14.26
C ASN A 26 -6.04 12.06 -13.35
N LEU A 27 -7.09 11.27 -13.12
CA LEU A 27 -7.01 10.09 -12.26
C LEU A 27 -6.01 9.04 -12.78
N ASP A 28 -5.92 8.85 -14.10
CA ASP A 28 -5.00 7.88 -14.70
C ASP A 28 -3.55 8.30 -14.48
N ASP A 29 -3.23 9.60 -14.56
CA ASP A 29 -1.88 10.11 -14.25
C ASP A 29 -1.47 9.75 -12.81
N CYS A 30 -2.38 9.95 -11.85
CA CYS A 30 -2.18 9.58 -10.45
C CYS A 30 -1.99 8.07 -10.27
N MET A 31 -2.78 7.27 -10.99
CA MET A 31 -2.68 5.81 -10.93
C MET A 31 -1.38 5.29 -11.54
N PHE A 32 -0.96 5.83 -12.69
CA PHE A 32 0.33 5.49 -13.30
C PHE A 32 1.51 5.90 -12.42
N GLY A 33 1.43 7.03 -11.72
CA GLY A 33 2.45 7.44 -10.75
C GLY A 33 2.54 6.53 -9.52
N SER A 34 1.45 5.85 -9.16
CA SER A 34 1.38 4.92 -8.03
C SER A 34 1.71 3.47 -8.42
N PHE A 35 1.67 3.17 -9.71
CA PHE A 35 1.74 1.80 -10.22
C PHE A 35 3.15 1.22 -10.17
N ALA A 36 3.31 0.09 -9.47
CA ALA A 36 4.61 -0.55 -9.26
C ALA A 36 4.45 -2.07 -9.14
N THR A 37 4.20 -2.74 -10.26
CA THR A 37 3.83 -4.18 -10.28
C THR A 37 5.02 -5.12 -10.42
N THR A 38 6.23 -4.58 -10.62
CA THR A 38 7.50 -5.31 -10.68
C THR A 38 8.50 -4.70 -9.71
N GLU A 39 9.57 -5.43 -9.37
CA GLU A 39 10.63 -4.89 -8.51
C GLU A 39 11.30 -3.66 -9.11
N GLU A 40 11.51 -3.67 -10.42
CA GLU A 40 12.11 -2.55 -11.15
C GLU A 40 11.20 -1.31 -11.09
N THR A 41 9.94 -1.44 -11.47
CA THR A 41 8.98 -0.33 -11.44
C THR A 41 8.76 0.20 -10.02
N TRP A 42 8.85 -0.66 -9.01
CA TRP A 42 8.79 -0.24 -7.61
C TRP A 42 10.03 0.54 -7.17
N ARG A 43 11.24 0.11 -7.54
CA ARG A 43 12.48 0.87 -7.29
C ARG A 43 12.45 2.22 -7.99
N TRP A 44 11.99 2.27 -9.23
CA TRP A 44 11.77 3.52 -9.96
C TRP A 44 10.79 4.42 -9.21
N ARG A 45 9.60 3.94 -8.85
CA ARG A 45 8.62 4.73 -8.09
C ARG A 45 9.23 5.28 -6.78
N SER A 46 9.95 4.43 -6.05
CA SER A 46 10.61 4.81 -4.78
C SER A 46 11.59 5.96 -4.92
N SER A 47 12.32 6.07 -6.05
CA SER A 47 13.29 7.16 -6.25
C SER A 47 12.62 8.53 -6.46
N TYR A 48 11.41 8.55 -7.02
CA TYR A 48 10.64 9.79 -7.21
C TYR A 48 9.87 10.23 -5.96
N VAL A 49 9.36 9.28 -5.17
CA VAL A 49 8.57 9.57 -3.97
C VAL A 49 9.37 9.46 -2.66
N TYR A 50 10.69 9.25 -2.76
CA TYR A 50 11.63 9.20 -1.64
C TYR A 50 11.21 8.20 -0.54
N GLU A 51 10.84 6.97 -0.91
CA GLU A 51 10.45 5.95 0.08
C GLU A 51 11.62 5.45 0.94
N GLY A 52 12.86 5.65 0.47
CA GLY A 52 14.09 5.23 1.13
C GLY A 52 14.21 3.71 1.22
N LEU A 53 13.95 3.00 0.12
CA LEU A 53 14.10 1.54 0.04
C LEU A 53 15.58 1.18 -0.12
N ASP A 54 16.07 0.32 0.75
CA ASP A 54 17.42 -0.26 0.65
C ASP A 54 17.35 -1.56 -0.19
N GLU A 55 16.63 -2.55 0.33
CA GLU A 55 16.23 -3.72 -0.44
C GLU A 55 14.72 -3.75 -0.67
N ALA A 56 14.31 -4.16 -1.87
CA ALA A 56 12.92 -4.36 -2.23
C ALA A 56 12.80 -5.64 -3.07
N ARG A 57 11.80 -6.47 -2.76
CA ARG A 57 11.47 -7.70 -3.50
C ARG A 57 9.96 -7.90 -3.63
N LEU A 58 9.53 -8.35 -4.79
CA LEU A 58 8.16 -8.78 -5.05
C LEU A 58 8.11 -10.28 -4.85
N LEU A 59 7.55 -10.70 -3.70
CA LEU A 59 7.54 -12.11 -3.32
C LEU A 59 6.50 -12.92 -4.09
N ALA A 60 5.35 -12.31 -4.39
CA ALA A 60 4.29 -12.95 -5.14
C ALA A 60 3.37 -11.94 -5.82
N THR A 61 2.93 -12.25 -7.03
CA THR A 61 1.83 -11.56 -7.71
C THR A 61 0.59 -12.45 -7.65
N ILE A 62 -0.43 -12.01 -6.93
CA ILE A 62 -1.71 -12.71 -6.77
C ILE A 62 -2.66 -12.31 -7.91
N ARG A 63 -2.67 -11.02 -8.24
CA ARG A 63 -3.37 -10.46 -9.40
C ARG A 63 -2.50 -9.42 -10.07
N GLY A 64 -2.34 -9.54 -11.38
CA GLY A 64 -1.64 -8.57 -12.21
C GLY A 64 -2.60 -7.74 -13.07
N PRO A 65 -2.04 -6.74 -13.76
CA PRO A 65 -2.77 -5.89 -14.69
C PRO A 65 -3.22 -6.68 -15.93
N THR A 66 -4.29 -6.22 -16.58
CA THR A 66 -4.74 -6.73 -17.88
C THR A 66 -5.03 -5.58 -18.84
N PRO A 67 -5.18 -5.82 -20.16
CA PRO A 67 -5.54 -4.76 -21.10
C PRO A 67 -6.84 -4.02 -20.73
N GLU A 68 -7.80 -4.73 -20.13
CA GLU A 68 -9.10 -4.18 -19.71
C GLU A 68 -9.05 -3.51 -18.34
N ASP A 69 -8.13 -3.93 -17.48
CA ASP A 69 -7.95 -3.40 -16.12
C ASP A 69 -6.45 -3.17 -15.83
N PRO A 70 -5.87 -2.10 -16.41
CA PRO A 70 -4.43 -1.88 -16.43
C PRO A 70 -3.86 -1.51 -15.06
N PHE A 71 -4.69 -1.02 -14.14
CA PHE A 71 -4.25 -0.60 -12.79
C PHE A 71 -4.46 -1.67 -11.73
N ARG A 72 -5.04 -2.81 -12.08
CA ARG A 72 -5.31 -3.90 -11.15
C ARG A 72 -4.02 -4.56 -10.72
N PHE A 73 -3.76 -4.54 -9.43
CA PHE A 73 -2.67 -5.30 -8.84
C PHE A 73 -3.04 -5.78 -7.44
N LEU A 74 -2.57 -6.97 -7.10
CA LEU A 74 -2.55 -7.51 -5.75
C LEU A 74 -1.29 -8.35 -5.61
N GLY A 75 -0.38 -7.94 -4.73
CA GLY A 75 0.91 -8.59 -4.55
C GLY A 75 1.41 -8.57 -3.12
N LEU A 76 2.32 -9.50 -2.82
CA LEU A 76 3.07 -9.57 -1.58
C LEU A 76 4.46 -9.00 -1.81
N LYS A 77 4.81 -7.95 -1.08
CA LYS A 77 6.08 -7.23 -1.21
C LYS A 77 6.85 -7.24 0.10
N TRP A 78 8.16 -7.42 0.00
CA TRP A 78 9.08 -7.30 1.12
C TRP A 78 10.09 -6.21 0.84
N PHE A 79 10.44 -5.43 1.87
CA PHE A 79 11.48 -4.43 1.75
C PHE A 79 12.15 -4.08 3.08
N THR A 80 13.38 -3.58 3.00
CA THR A 80 14.06 -2.88 4.09
C THR A 80 14.12 -1.39 3.75
N LYS A 81 14.11 -0.56 4.80
CA LYS A 81 14.37 0.87 4.63
C LYS A 81 15.85 1.19 4.85
N GLU A 82 16.34 2.18 4.12
CA GLU A 82 17.63 2.79 4.39
C GLU A 82 17.62 3.37 5.81
N LEU A 83 18.68 3.07 6.56
CA LEU A 83 18.89 3.65 7.88
C LEU A 83 20.08 4.60 7.80
N PRO A 84 19.90 5.91 8.06
CA PRO A 84 21.01 6.86 8.09
C PRO A 84 22.10 6.38 9.05
N SER A 85 23.37 6.43 8.63
CA SER A 85 24.49 5.87 9.39
C SER A 85 24.59 6.45 10.81
N VAL A 86 24.17 7.71 11.01
CA VAL A 86 24.11 8.39 12.32
C VAL A 86 23.16 7.70 13.30
N LEU A 87 22.12 7.01 12.82
CA LEU A 87 21.10 6.34 13.64
C LEU A 87 21.37 4.85 13.84
N SER A 88 22.39 4.28 13.18
CA SER A 88 22.68 2.84 13.20
C SER A 88 23.04 2.28 14.59
N GLY A 89 23.57 3.11 15.50
CA GLY A 89 23.87 2.73 16.88
C GLY A 89 22.66 2.71 17.83
N ILE A 90 21.52 3.26 17.42
CA ILE A 90 20.32 3.39 18.26
C ILE A 90 19.05 2.75 17.65
N MET A 91 19.06 2.49 16.35
CA MET A 91 17.95 1.87 15.63
C MET A 91 18.44 0.67 14.83
N GLN A 92 17.67 -0.42 14.88
CA GLN A 92 17.89 -1.55 13.98
C GLN A 92 17.19 -1.28 12.65
N GLN A 93 17.81 -1.71 11.55
CA GLN A 93 17.15 -1.73 10.25
C GLN A 93 15.92 -2.64 10.33
N ARG A 94 14.77 -2.12 9.88
CA ARG A 94 13.49 -2.84 9.92
C ARG A 94 13.18 -3.41 8.55
N ASP A 95 12.78 -4.67 8.53
CA ASP A 95 12.14 -5.30 7.41
C ASP A 95 10.62 -5.15 7.47
N PHE A 96 9.99 -5.07 6.30
CA PHE A 96 8.56 -4.89 6.13
C PHE A 96 8.04 -5.94 5.17
N LEU A 97 6.98 -6.63 5.58
CA LEU A 97 6.20 -7.51 4.72
C LEU A 97 4.81 -6.89 4.56
N ILE A 98 4.46 -6.53 3.33
CA ILE A 98 3.19 -5.86 3.02
C ILE A 98 2.44 -6.60 1.93
N ILE A 99 1.12 -6.56 2.02
CA ILE A 99 0.25 -6.80 0.87
C ILE A 99 -0.09 -5.44 0.30
N GLU A 100 0.12 -5.28 -1.00
CA GLU A 100 -0.23 -4.09 -1.76
C GLU A 100 -1.34 -4.41 -2.75
N ALA A 101 -2.37 -3.57 -2.81
CA ALA A 101 -3.44 -3.66 -3.77
C ALA A 101 -3.68 -2.30 -4.44
N THR A 102 -3.82 -2.30 -5.76
CA THR A 102 -4.15 -1.11 -6.55
C THR A 102 -5.26 -1.41 -7.54
N GLY A 103 -6.00 -0.37 -7.90
CA GLY A 103 -7.00 -0.47 -8.96
C GLY A 103 -7.93 0.72 -9.02
N LEU A 104 -8.93 0.59 -9.89
CA LEU A 104 -10.02 1.55 -10.02
C LEU A 104 -11.30 0.95 -9.44
N THR A 105 -12.13 1.80 -8.87
CA THR A 105 -13.48 1.45 -8.41
C THR A 105 -14.41 2.65 -8.59
N ARG A 106 -15.66 2.52 -8.15
CA ARG A 106 -16.61 3.61 -8.04
C ARG A 106 -16.94 3.90 -6.59
N ASP A 107 -17.08 5.17 -6.27
CA ASP A 107 -17.53 5.62 -4.96
C ASP A 107 -19.06 5.48 -4.83
N SER A 108 -19.63 5.96 -3.71
CA SER A 108 -21.07 5.93 -3.49
C SER A 108 -21.88 6.84 -4.42
N ASN A 109 -21.23 7.81 -5.07
CA ASN A 109 -21.83 8.70 -6.05
C ASN A 109 -21.69 8.16 -7.48
N GLY A 110 -21.01 7.02 -7.65
CA GLY A 110 -20.72 6.43 -8.94
C GLY A 110 -19.51 7.06 -9.64
N GLU A 111 -18.79 7.98 -9.00
CA GLU A 111 -17.58 8.59 -9.56
C GLU A 111 -16.42 7.60 -9.56
N ARG A 112 -15.60 7.65 -10.61
CA ARG A 112 -14.43 6.76 -10.71
C ARG A 112 -13.36 7.22 -9.73
N VAL A 113 -12.89 6.31 -8.90
CA VAL A 113 -11.83 6.57 -7.91
C VAL A 113 -10.74 5.51 -8.03
N GLY A 114 -9.50 5.94 -7.84
CA GLY A 114 -8.35 5.07 -7.73
C GLY A 114 -8.09 4.72 -6.28
N TYR A 115 -7.59 3.51 -6.03
CA TYR A 115 -7.12 3.12 -4.70
C TYR A 115 -5.70 2.55 -4.77
N PHE A 116 -4.97 2.84 -3.70
CA PHE A 116 -3.69 2.24 -3.37
C PHE A 116 -3.74 1.86 -1.90
N LEU A 117 -3.69 0.57 -1.60
CA LEU A 117 -3.84 0.02 -0.26
C LEU A 117 -2.60 -0.79 0.10
N MET A 118 -2.02 -0.51 1.25
CA MET A 118 -0.93 -1.30 1.82
C MET A 118 -1.34 -1.78 3.20
N HIS A 119 -1.10 -3.06 3.47
CA HIS A 119 -1.32 -3.63 4.79
C HIS A 119 -0.13 -4.47 5.22
N SER A 120 0.46 -4.09 6.36
CA SER A 120 1.55 -4.85 6.97
C SER A 120 1.04 -6.17 7.52
N LYS A 121 1.67 -7.27 7.12
CA LYS A 121 1.46 -8.55 7.78
C LYS A 121 2.45 -8.68 8.94
N ALA A 122 1.95 -9.03 10.11
CA ALA A 122 2.79 -9.18 11.30
C ALA A 122 3.67 -10.43 11.16
N HIS A 123 4.95 -10.26 11.46
CA HIS A 123 5.88 -11.32 11.83
C HIS A 123 6.21 -12.35 10.72
N MET A 124 7.12 -11.98 9.81
CA MET A 124 7.98 -12.94 9.11
C MET A 124 9.40 -12.41 9.16
N ALA A 125 10.16 -12.85 10.16
CA ALA A 125 11.58 -12.57 10.24
C ALA A 125 12.25 -13.28 9.05
N ARG A 126 12.86 -12.50 8.14
CA ARG A 126 13.72 -12.95 7.04
C ARG A 126 13.03 -13.36 5.72
N GLN A 127 13.58 -12.84 4.62
CA GLN A 127 13.20 -13.11 3.21
C GLN A 127 13.01 -14.61 2.90
N GLU A 128 13.85 -15.46 3.50
CA GLU A 128 13.84 -16.92 3.31
C GLU A 128 12.57 -17.59 3.87
N GLN A 129 12.05 -17.11 5.01
CA GLN A 129 10.77 -17.55 5.56
C GLN A 129 9.57 -16.99 4.79
N ALA A 130 9.68 -15.76 4.28
CA ALA A 130 8.60 -15.12 3.54
C ALA A 130 8.29 -15.85 2.22
N GLY A 131 9.31 -16.43 1.56
CA GLY A 131 9.15 -17.30 0.39
C GLY A 131 8.49 -18.65 0.70
N ALA A 132 8.78 -19.24 1.87
CA ALA A 132 8.25 -20.54 2.27
C ALA A 132 6.74 -20.51 2.61
N ASN A 133 6.23 -19.38 3.11
CA ASN A 133 4.86 -19.26 3.63
C ASN A 133 3.96 -18.35 2.77
N VAL A 134 4.35 -18.11 1.52
CA VAL A 134 3.55 -17.30 0.56
C VAL A 134 2.13 -17.86 0.48
N SER A 135 1.97 -19.16 0.23
CA SER A 135 0.65 -19.80 0.07
C SER A 135 -0.29 -19.55 1.24
N GLU A 136 0.21 -19.65 2.48
CA GLU A 136 -0.57 -19.40 3.70
C GLU A 136 -0.93 -17.91 3.85
N THR A 137 0.02 -17.01 3.58
CA THR A 137 -0.21 -15.56 3.60
C THR A 137 -1.26 -15.14 2.57
N LEU A 138 -1.22 -15.75 1.38
CA LEU A 138 -2.19 -15.52 0.31
C LEU A 138 -3.58 -16.08 0.64
N SER A 139 -3.65 -17.25 1.27
CA SER A 139 -4.90 -17.85 1.74
C SER A 139 -5.59 -16.95 2.77
N ASN A 140 -4.84 -16.48 3.77
CA ASN A 140 -5.34 -15.59 4.81
C ASN A 140 -5.77 -14.23 4.24
N ALA A 141 -5.01 -13.69 3.28
CA ALA A 141 -5.36 -12.44 2.60
C ALA A 141 -6.63 -12.56 1.74
N SER A 142 -6.77 -13.64 0.96
CA SER A 142 -7.98 -13.82 0.14
C SER A 142 -9.25 -14.00 0.97
N THR A 143 -9.12 -14.51 2.20
CA THR A 143 -10.22 -14.66 3.15
C THR A 143 -10.58 -13.34 3.87
N GLU A 144 -9.58 -12.55 4.28
CA GLU A 144 -9.81 -11.26 4.96
C GLU A 144 -10.27 -10.15 4.00
N TRP A 145 -9.80 -10.15 2.75
CA TRP A 145 -10.06 -9.08 1.78
C TRP A 145 -11.29 -9.37 0.90
N ARG A 146 -12.45 -9.63 1.53
CA ARG A 146 -13.73 -9.37 0.86
C ARG A 146 -13.91 -7.85 0.80
N PHE A 147 -13.77 -7.28 -0.40
CA PHE A 147 -13.90 -5.83 -0.64
C PHE A 147 -15.16 -5.27 0.05
N PRO A 148 -15.02 -4.37 1.04
CA PRO A 148 -16.16 -3.65 1.59
C PRO A 148 -16.77 -2.76 0.50
N SER A 149 -18.09 -2.62 0.50
CA SER A 149 -18.76 -1.55 -0.23
C SER A 149 -18.23 -0.20 0.28
N PHE A 150 -17.59 0.58 -0.60
CA PHE A 150 -17.14 1.92 -0.27
C PHE A 150 -18.37 2.84 -0.13
N HIS A 151 -18.82 3.06 1.10
CA HIS A 151 -19.66 4.22 1.41
C HIS A 151 -18.73 5.43 1.54
N ALA A 152 -18.57 6.18 0.44
CA ALA A 152 -17.81 7.42 0.49
C ALA A 152 -18.56 8.44 1.35
N LEU A 153 -17.78 9.26 2.06
CA LEU A 153 -18.28 10.38 2.85
C LEU A 153 -18.83 11.44 1.89
N SER A 154 -20.13 11.36 1.60
CA SER A 154 -20.92 12.43 1.01
C SER A 154 -20.95 13.62 1.97
N GLY A 155 -20.05 14.57 1.78
CA GLY A 155 -20.16 15.87 2.42
C GLY A 155 -18.82 16.51 2.70
N MET A 156 -18.25 17.19 1.70
CA MET A 156 -17.46 18.41 1.85
C MET A 156 -17.07 18.87 0.44
N ARG A 157 -17.87 19.80 -0.08
CA ARG A 157 -17.48 20.71 -1.16
C ARG A 157 -16.67 21.85 -0.57
#